data_AF-A0A1H9J0C5-F1
#
_entry.id   AF-A0A1H9J0C5-F1
#
_cell.length_a   1.000
_cell.length_b   1.000
_cell.length_c   1.000
_cell.angle_alpha   90.00
_cell.angle_beta   90.00
_cell.angle_gamma   90.00
#
_symmetry.space_group_name_H-M   'P 1'
#
loop_
_entity.id
_entity.type
_entity.pdbx_description
1 polymer ?
#
loop_
_entity_poly.entity_id
_entity_poly.type
_entity_poly.pdbx_seq_one_letter_code
_entity_poly.pdbx_strand_id
1 'polypeptide(L)'
;MKTPIATLIGLLAFADTVSAEPARFELDPEHTTIAFLVDHVGYAATLGLFAEVSGGFTYDTETQELSDLEVTVRTQSVETLNDARDEHVRSGDFLAVADHPDMVFTADGGVPSDATSGTVTGDLTLLGQTHPLTLDVTLNKAEAYPFGHGRFTLGISARGSLQRSQWGMVYGVDNGLVGDEVTLIIETEAMRAAD
;
A
#
# COMPACT_ATOMS: atom_id res chain seq x y z
N MET A 1 11.61 76.73 -10.04
CA MET A 1 10.48 75.87 -9.64
C MET A 1 10.24 74.83 -10.74
N LYS A 2 10.99 73.72 -10.74
CA LYS A 2 10.77 72.53 -11.60
C LYS A 2 11.35 71.32 -10.88
N THR A 3 10.48 70.50 -10.30
CA THR A 3 10.82 69.25 -9.62
C THR A 3 10.68 68.10 -10.62
N PRO A 4 11.65 67.19 -10.79
CA PRO A 4 11.48 66.03 -11.64
C PRO A 4 10.74 64.94 -10.85
N ILE A 5 9.71 64.37 -11.47
CA ILE A 5 8.99 63.19 -10.99
C ILE A 5 9.78 61.97 -11.46
N ALA A 6 10.31 61.20 -10.51
CA ALA A 6 10.93 59.91 -10.78
C ALA A 6 9.84 58.82 -10.77
N THR A 7 9.58 58.22 -11.92
CA THR A 7 8.68 57.07 -12.07
C THR A 7 9.41 55.81 -11.64
N LEU A 8 8.97 55.22 -10.52
CA LEU A 8 9.44 53.93 -10.03
C LEU A 8 8.67 52.83 -10.76
N ILE A 9 9.32 52.12 -11.68
CA ILE A 9 8.77 50.92 -12.31
C ILE A 9 8.97 49.76 -11.31
N GLY A 10 7.90 49.33 -10.67
CA GLY A 10 7.90 48.14 -9.81
C GLY A 10 7.94 46.89 -10.67
N LEU A 11 9.04 46.14 -10.59
CA LEU A 11 9.17 44.82 -11.19
C LEU A 11 8.42 43.82 -10.31
N LEU A 12 7.22 43.41 -10.74
CA LEU A 12 6.49 42.29 -10.14
C LEU A 12 7.25 41.01 -10.51
N ALA A 13 7.99 40.45 -9.56
CA ALA A 13 8.51 39.11 -9.67
C ALA A 13 7.33 38.14 -9.48
N PHE A 14 6.90 37.51 -10.57
CA PHE A 14 6.07 36.31 -10.48
C PHE A 14 6.95 35.21 -9.90
N ALA A 15 6.65 34.78 -8.69
CA ALA A 15 7.20 33.54 -8.17
C ALA A 15 6.47 32.42 -8.91
N ASP A 16 7.16 31.77 -9.84
CA ASP A 16 6.71 30.49 -10.39
C ASP A 16 6.64 29.51 -9.22
N THR A 17 5.43 29.21 -8.77
CA THR A 17 5.21 28.04 -7.93
C THR A 17 5.45 26.84 -8.84
N VAL A 18 6.66 26.29 -8.80
CA VAL A 18 6.96 24.97 -9.35
C VAL A 18 6.06 24.01 -8.57
N SER A 19 4.92 23.66 -9.15
CA SER A 19 4.12 22.52 -8.69
C SER A 19 4.97 21.29 -8.96
N ALA A 20 5.28 20.51 -7.94
CA ALA A 20 5.85 19.19 -8.17
C ALA A 20 4.80 18.37 -8.94
N GLU A 21 5.09 17.97 -10.17
CA GLU A 21 4.16 17.12 -10.92
C GLU A 21 4.08 15.73 -10.27
N PRO A 22 2.92 15.03 -10.37
CA PRO A 22 2.77 13.67 -9.91
C PRO A 22 3.89 12.78 -10.44
N ALA A 23 4.51 12.00 -9.55
CA ALA A 23 5.61 11.11 -9.91
C ALA A 23 5.19 9.65 -9.72
N ARG A 24 5.71 8.77 -10.59
CA ARG A 24 5.57 7.33 -10.40
C ARG A 24 6.51 6.86 -9.29
N PHE A 25 5.99 6.04 -8.40
CA PHE A 25 6.72 5.32 -7.36
C PHE A 25 6.57 3.82 -7.56
N GLU A 26 7.66 3.09 -7.39
CA GLU A 26 7.74 1.63 -7.47
C GLU A 26 8.04 1.09 -6.08
N LEU A 27 7.32 0.05 -5.65
CA LEU A 27 7.60 -0.59 -4.36
C LEU A 27 9.00 -1.21 -4.39
N ASP A 28 9.77 -0.99 -3.33
CA ASP A 28 11.04 -1.66 -3.14
C ASP A 28 10.80 -3.09 -2.65
N PRO A 29 11.14 -4.13 -3.42
CA PRO A 29 10.94 -5.51 -3.01
C PRO A 29 11.77 -5.90 -1.78
N GLU A 30 12.89 -5.22 -1.50
CA GLU A 30 13.73 -5.51 -0.33
C GLU A 30 13.20 -4.89 0.96
N HIS A 31 12.34 -3.87 0.85
CA HIS A 31 11.81 -3.10 1.97
C HIS A 31 10.27 -3.06 1.98
N THR A 32 9.63 -4.08 1.41
CA THR A 32 8.18 -4.24 1.42
C THR A 32 7.79 -5.51 2.14
N THR A 33 6.87 -5.40 3.09
CA THR A 33 6.30 -6.55 3.80
C THR A 33 4.80 -6.36 3.97
N ILE A 34 4.04 -7.38 3.59
CA ILE A 34 2.61 -7.51 3.92
C ILE A 34 2.49 -8.65 4.92
N ALA A 35 2.22 -8.31 6.17
CA ALA A 35 1.96 -9.25 7.25
C ALA A 35 0.46 -9.30 7.58
N PHE A 36 0.02 -10.43 8.13
CA PHE A 36 -1.35 -10.63 8.55
C PHE A 36 -1.45 -11.37 9.88
N LEU A 37 -2.57 -11.17 10.57
CA LEU A 37 -2.95 -11.87 11.78
C LEU A 37 -4.34 -12.49 11.62
N VAL A 38 -4.48 -13.76 11.98
CA VAL A 38 -5.77 -14.47 11.99
C VAL A 38 -5.90 -15.28 13.27
N ASP A 39 -7.03 -15.13 13.98
CA ASP A 39 -7.30 -15.91 15.19
C ASP A 39 -7.29 -17.42 14.92
N HIS A 40 -6.75 -18.18 15.87
CA HIS A 40 -6.78 -19.64 15.85
C HIS A 40 -7.39 -20.14 17.16
N VAL A 41 -8.58 -20.73 17.04
CA VAL A 41 -9.37 -21.35 18.12
C VAL A 41 -9.53 -20.47 19.37
N GLY A 42 -9.52 -19.13 19.23
CA GLY A 42 -9.68 -18.17 20.32
C GLY A 42 -8.50 -18.09 21.31
N TYR A 43 -7.37 -18.75 21.02
CA TYR A 43 -6.20 -18.72 21.90
C TYR A 43 -5.22 -17.61 21.55
N ALA A 44 -4.85 -17.50 20.27
CA ALA A 44 -3.92 -16.50 19.78
C ALA A 44 -4.06 -16.33 18.27
N ALA A 45 -3.70 -15.14 17.79
CA ALA A 45 -3.57 -14.92 16.36
C ALA A 45 -2.30 -15.59 15.82
N THR A 46 -2.44 -16.28 14.69
CA THR A 46 -1.32 -16.72 13.88
C THR A 46 -0.82 -15.54 13.06
N LEU A 47 0.48 -15.24 13.16
CA LEU A 47 1.17 -14.29 12.30
C LEU A 47 1.63 -14.99 11.02
N GLY A 48 1.40 -14.36 9.89
CA GLY A 48 1.98 -14.74 8.61
C GLY A 48 2.37 -13.52 7.79
N LEU A 49 3.05 -13.77 6.66
CA LEU A 49 3.45 -12.74 5.72
C LEU A 49 3.41 -13.27 4.28
N PHE A 50 3.46 -12.35 3.32
CA PHE A 50 3.79 -12.64 1.93
C PHE A 50 5.14 -12.05 1.58
N ALA A 51 6.05 -12.88 1.06
CA ALA A 51 7.43 -12.49 0.76
C ALA A 51 7.62 -11.91 -0.65
N GLU A 52 6.69 -12.15 -1.57
CA GLU A 52 6.78 -11.70 -2.97
C GLU A 52 5.68 -10.68 -3.28
N VAL A 53 6.05 -9.40 -3.17
CA VAL A 53 5.17 -8.27 -3.43
C VAL A 53 5.82 -7.37 -4.49
N SER A 54 5.01 -6.86 -5.41
CA SER A 54 5.44 -5.93 -6.45
C SER A 54 4.34 -4.93 -6.74
N GLY A 55 4.68 -3.80 -7.37
CA GLY A 55 3.69 -2.79 -7.72
C GLY A 55 4.21 -1.37 -7.61
N GLY A 56 3.28 -0.44 -7.57
CA GLY A 56 3.58 0.97 -7.44
C GLY A 56 2.34 1.83 -7.61
N PHE A 57 2.54 3.14 -7.58
CA PHE A 57 1.49 4.14 -7.68
C PHE A 57 2.04 5.47 -8.20
N THR A 58 1.16 6.33 -8.69
CA THR A 58 1.48 7.73 -8.99
C THR A 58 1.07 8.57 -7.80
N TYR A 59 1.95 9.44 -7.33
CA TYR A 59 1.68 10.31 -6.18
C TYR A 59 2.29 11.69 -6.33
N ASP A 60 1.52 12.71 -6.00
CA ASP A 60 1.96 14.09 -5.85
C ASP A 60 2.12 14.41 -4.36
N THR A 61 3.35 14.70 -3.94
CA THR A 61 3.67 14.98 -2.53
C THR A 61 3.17 16.34 -2.03
N GLU A 62 2.82 17.27 -2.93
CA GLU A 62 2.31 18.59 -2.58
C GLU A 62 0.78 18.61 -2.48
N THR A 63 0.10 18.01 -3.46
CA THR A 63 -1.38 17.94 -3.49
C THR A 63 -1.95 16.74 -2.76
N GLN A 64 -1.11 15.73 -2.47
CA GLN A 64 -1.48 14.43 -1.92
C GLN A 64 -2.41 13.61 -2.84
N GLU A 65 -2.46 13.94 -4.13
CA GLU A 65 -3.21 13.16 -5.12
C GLU A 65 -2.52 11.82 -5.39
N LEU A 66 -3.29 10.74 -5.26
CA LEU A 66 -2.88 9.35 -5.52
C LEU A 66 -3.66 8.84 -6.74
N SER A 67 -2.98 8.23 -7.70
CA SER A 67 -3.59 7.55 -8.83
C SER A 67 -2.81 6.29 -9.22
N ASP A 68 -3.41 5.45 -10.07
CA ASP A 68 -2.73 4.30 -10.69
C ASP A 68 -2.03 3.36 -9.67
N LEU A 69 -2.60 3.23 -8.47
CA LEU A 69 -2.10 2.29 -7.48
C LEU A 69 -2.43 0.88 -7.94
N GLU A 70 -1.40 0.05 -8.09
CA GLU A 70 -1.53 -1.37 -8.33
C GLU A 70 -0.45 -2.11 -7.54
N VAL A 71 -0.88 -3.06 -6.71
CA VAL A 71 0.00 -3.96 -5.95
C VAL A 71 -0.40 -5.39 -6.24
N THR A 72 0.58 -6.21 -6.61
CA THR A 72 0.43 -7.65 -6.85
C THR A 72 1.24 -8.44 -5.84
N VAL A 73 0.58 -9.41 -5.21
CA VAL A 73 1.16 -10.33 -4.24
C VAL A 73 1.12 -11.75 -4.82
N ARG A 74 2.24 -12.46 -4.84
CA ARG A 74 2.25 -13.89 -5.21
C ARG A 74 1.74 -14.70 -4.04
N THR A 75 0.58 -15.33 -4.18
CA THR A 75 -0.09 -16.06 -3.10
C THR A 75 0.72 -17.28 -2.62
N GLN A 76 1.52 -17.87 -3.51
CA GLN A 76 2.46 -18.94 -3.19
C GLN A 76 3.50 -18.53 -2.12
N SER A 77 3.83 -17.25 -2.02
CA SER A 77 4.85 -16.70 -1.12
C SER A 77 4.40 -16.55 0.34
N VAL A 78 3.21 -17.07 0.68
CA VAL A 78 2.73 -17.12 2.07
C VAL A 78 3.70 -17.90 2.96
N GLU A 79 4.00 -17.35 4.12
CA GLU A 79 4.92 -17.90 5.11
C GLU A 79 4.37 -17.64 6.52
N THR A 80 4.35 -18.68 7.36
CA THR A 80 3.91 -18.58 8.76
C THR A 80 4.90 -19.23 9.73
N LEU A 81 6.10 -19.55 9.27
CA LEU A 81 7.15 -20.30 9.95
C LEU A 81 6.70 -21.74 10.30
N ASN A 82 5.84 -22.33 9.46
CA ASN A 82 5.36 -23.70 9.61
C ASN A 82 4.97 -24.29 8.25
N ASP A 83 5.86 -25.10 7.67
CA ASP A 83 5.70 -25.71 6.35
C ASP A 83 4.35 -26.42 6.14
N ALA A 84 3.86 -27.16 7.16
CA ALA A 84 2.61 -27.90 7.04
C ALA A 84 1.38 -26.98 6.98
N ARG A 85 1.40 -25.89 7.76
CA ARG A 85 0.36 -24.87 7.70
C ARG A 85 0.45 -24.08 6.40
N ASP A 86 1.64 -23.74 5.95
CA ASP A 86 1.81 -22.99 4.71
C ASP A 86 1.35 -23.80 3.50
N GLU A 87 1.63 -25.10 3.47
CA GLU A 87 1.06 -26.02 2.47
C GLU A 87 -0.47 -26.03 2.50
N HIS A 88 -1.08 -26.06 3.69
CA HIS A 88 -2.54 -26.04 3.80
C HIS A 88 -3.13 -24.69 3.37
N VAL A 89 -2.51 -23.57 3.75
CA VAL A 89 -2.95 -22.22 3.36
C VAL A 89 -2.83 -22.00 1.85
N ARG A 90 -1.90 -22.68 1.18
CA ARG A 90 -1.80 -22.64 -0.29
C ARG A 90 -2.88 -23.46 -1.01
N SER A 91 -3.49 -24.41 -0.32
CA SER A 91 -4.49 -25.32 -0.89
C SER A 91 -5.81 -24.64 -1.24
N GLY A 92 -6.71 -25.38 -1.88
CA GLY A 92 -8.06 -24.93 -2.23
C GLY A 92 -8.98 -24.59 -1.05
N ASP A 93 -8.62 -24.99 0.18
CA ASP A 93 -9.36 -24.58 1.39
C ASP A 93 -9.13 -23.10 1.74
N PHE A 94 -8.04 -22.51 1.23
CA PHE A 94 -7.59 -21.17 1.55
C PHE A 94 -7.28 -20.36 0.28
N LEU A 95 -6.01 -20.20 -0.10
CA LEU A 95 -5.60 -19.30 -1.18
C LEU A 95 -5.73 -19.90 -2.58
N ALA A 96 -5.91 -21.22 -2.70
CA ALA A 96 -6.07 -21.92 -3.97
C ALA A 96 -5.01 -21.51 -5.02
N VAL A 97 -3.74 -21.47 -4.61
CA VAL A 97 -2.66 -20.77 -5.34
C VAL A 97 -2.38 -21.32 -6.75
N ALA A 98 -2.79 -22.57 -7.02
CA ALA A 98 -2.69 -23.17 -8.35
C ALA A 98 -3.63 -22.50 -9.36
N ASP A 99 -4.83 -22.09 -8.92
CA ASP A 99 -5.85 -21.44 -9.74
C ASP A 99 -5.81 -19.91 -9.61
N HIS A 100 -5.31 -19.41 -8.47
CA HIS A 100 -5.24 -17.99 -8.12
C HIS A 100 -3.82 -17.61 -7.64
N PRO A 101 -2.83 -17.56 -8.56
CA PRO A 101 -1.43 -17.32 -8.21
C PRO A 101 -1.17 -15.90 -7.69
N ASP A 102 -2.05 -14.96 -8.04
CA ASP A 102 -1.91 -13.53 -7.75
C ASP A 102 -3.11 -13.03 -6.95
N MET A 103 -2.82 -12.21 -5.94
CA MET A 103 -3.75 -11.31 -5.26
C MET A 103 -3.40 -9.89 -5.66
N VAL A 104 -4.38 -9.10 -6.10
CA VAL A 104 -4.13 -7.77 -6.68
C VAL A 104 -5.00 -6.72 -6.00
N PHE A 105 -4.38 -5.63 -5.54
CA PHE A 105 -5.06 -4.45 -5.00
C PHE A 105 -4.87 -3.26 -5.92
N THR A 106 -5.96 -2.61 -6.33
CA THR A 106 -5.93 -1.41 -7.16
C THR A 106 -6.71 -0.25 -6.56
N ALA A 107 -6.23 0.98 -6.71
CA ALA A 107 -6.97 2.19 -6.34
C ALA A 107 -6.61 3.38 -7.24
N ASP A 108 -7.52 4.34 -7.33
CA ASP A 108 -7.34 5.57 -8.12
C ASP A 108 -7.62 6.83 -7.28
N GLY A 109 -7.24 6.78 -5.99
CA GLY A 109 -7.48 7.87 -5.07
C GLY A 109 -7.25 7.50 -3.61
N GLY A 110 -7.08 8.54 -2.80
CA GLY A 110 -7.04 8.47 -1.35
C GLY A 110 -7.77 9.67 -0.74
N VAL A 111 -8.12 9.56 0.53
CA VAL A 111 -8.71 10.65 1.31
C VAL A 111 -7.70 11.06 2.39
N PRO A 112 -6.92 12.14 2.16
CA PRO A 112 -6.03 12.68 3.19
C PRO A 112 -6.82 13.11 4.42
N SER A 113 -6.33 12.73 5.60
CA SER A 113 -6.82 13.20 6.89
C SER A 113 -5.96 14.34 7.43
N ASP A 114 -4.66 14.29 7.17
CA ASP A 114 -3.70 15.36 7.43
C ASP A 114 -2.51 15.30 6.44
N ALA A 115 -1.43 16.02 6.74
CA ALA A 115 -0.23 16.08 5.89
C ALA A 115 0.49 14.73 5.70
N THR A 116 0.27 13.78 6.61
CA THR A 116 0.99 12.50 6.68
C THR A 116 0.08 11.29 6.87
N SER A 117 -1.22 11.48 7.05
CA SER A 117 -2.17 10.37 7.24
C SER A 117 -3.39 10.49 6.34
N GLY A 118 -4.00 9.36 6.02
CA GLY A 118 -5.21 9.30 5.21
C GLY A 118 -5.74 7.89 5.08
N THR A 119 -6.74 7.72 4.23
CA THR A 119 -7.29 6.39 3.89
C THR A 119 -7.24 6.16 2.40
N VAL A 120 -7.01 4.92 2.00
CA VAL A 120 -7.10 4.47 0.61
C VAL A 120 -8.13 3.36 0.56
N THR A 121 -9.20 3.57 -0.21
CA THR A 121 -10.18 2.51 -0.52
C THR A 121 -9.96 2.09 -1.95
N GLY A 122 -9.68 0.81 -2.14
CA GLY A 122 -9.43 0.22 -3.44
C GLY A 122 -10.14 -1.12 -3.59
N ASP A 123 -9.96 -1.72 -4.74
CA ASP A 123 -10.51 -3.02 -5.10
C ASP A 123 -9.45 -4.11 -4.86
N LEU A 124 -9.74 -5.04 -3.96
CA LEU A 124 -8.95 -6.24 -3.72
C LEU A 124 -9.53 -7.42 -4.49
N THR A 125 -8.75 -7.93 -5.44
CA THR A 125 -9.01 -9.17 -6.16
C THR A 125 -8.25 -10.32 -5.50
N LEU A 126 -8.99 -11.30 -4.98
CA LEU A 126 -8.50 -12.50 -4.30
C LEU A 126 -9.42 -13.68 -4.65
N LEU A 127 -8.89 -14.88 -4.91
CA LEU A 127 -9.71 -16.05 -5.27
C LEU A 127 -10.67 -15.77 -6.46
N GLY A 128 -10.23 -14.93 -7.41
CA GLY A 128 -11.03 -14.55 -8.58
C GLY A 128 -12.24 -13.65 -8.28
N GLN A 129 -12.41 -13.18 -7.05
CA GLN A 129 -13.46 -12.26 -6.63
C GLN A 129 -12.87 -10.90 -6.28
N THR A 130 -13.59 -9.83 -6.62
CA THR A 130 -13.14 -8.45 -6.37
C THR A 130 -14.11 -7.77 -5.41
N HIS A 131 -13.57 -7.26 -4.30
CA HIS A 131 -14.32 -6.53 -3.29
C HIS A 131 -13.52 -5.36 -2.73
N PRO A 132 -14.19 -4.33 -2.20
CA PRO A 132 -13.49 -3.18 -1.65
C PRO A 132 -12.72 -3.53 -0.38
N LEU A 133 -11.53 -2.96 -0.25
CA LEU A 133 -10.71 -2.95 0.96
C LEU A 133 -10.28 -1.51 1.24
N THR A 134 -10.46 -1.07 2.48
CA THR A 134 -9.97 0.23 2.97
C THR A 134 -8.75 0.03 3.84
N LEU A 135 -7.72 0.83 3.58
CA LEU A 135 -6.48 0.87 4.35
C LEU A 135 -6.30 2.27 4.95
N ASP A 136 -5.98 2.31 6.25
CA ASP A 136 -5.43 3.50 6.90
C ASP A 136 -3.95 3.59 6.54
N VAL A 137 -3.51 4.74 6.03
CA VAL A 137 -2.15 4.93 5.50
C VAL A 137 -1.46 6.07 6.23
N THR A 138 -0.18 5.85 6.56
CA THR A 138 0.71 6.84 7.15
C THR A 138 1.95 6.99 6.27
N LEU A 139 2.23 8.21 5.83
CA LEU A 139 3.50 8.61 5.24
C LEU A 139 4.50 8.92 6.36
N ASN A 140 5.41 8.00 6.63
CA ASN A 140 6.42 8.13 7.68
C ASN A 140 7.55 9.09 7.29
N LYS A 141 7.94 9.06 6.01
CA LYS A 141 9.05 9.87 5.49
C LYS A 141 8.95 10.03 3.97
N ALA A 142 9.38 11.18 3.44
CA ALA A 142 9.53 11.46 2.02
C ALA A 142 10.81 12.25 1.76
N GLU A 143 11.89 11.59 1.32
CA GLU A 143 13.19 12.23 1.11
C GLU A 143 14.08 11.41 0.17
N ALA A 144 15.21 11.97 -0.29
CA ALA A 144 16.27 11.17 -0.91
C ALA A 144 16.78 10.08 0.05
N TYR A 145 16.93 8.86 -0.44
CA TYR A 145 17.44 7.76 0.38
C TYR A 145 18.88 8.04 0.83
N PRO A 146 19.23 7.81 2.11
CA PRO A 146 20.49 8.28 2.68
C PRO A 146 21.74 7.55 2.18
N PHE A 147 21.59 6.39 1.54
CA PHE A 147 22.68 5.58 0.98
C PHE A 147 22.19 4.74 -0.21
N GLY A 148 23.00 3.83 -0.74
CA GLY A 148 22.58 2.91 -1.80
C GLY A 148 22.12 3.62 -3.07
N HIS A 149 20.87 3.38 -3.48
CA HIS A 149 20.30 3.92 -4.72
C HIS A 149 20.11 5.45 -4.70
N GLY A 150 20.00 6.10 -3.53
CA GLY A 150 19.89 7.56 -3.39
C GLY A 150 18.62 8.20 -4.00
N ARG A 151 17.71 7.41 -4.58
CA ARG A 151 16.44 7.88 -5.16
C ARG A 151 15.54 8.52 -4.09
N PHE A 152 14.70 9.48 -4.51
CA PHE A 152 13.63 9.99 -3.65
C PHE A 152 12.68 8.84 -3.29
N THR A 153 12.42 8.65 -2.01
CA THR A 153 11.75 7.46 -1.47
C THR A 153 10.70 7.87 -0.46
N LEU A 154 9.56 7.17 -0.50
CA LEU A 154 8.48 7.28 0.48
C LEU A 154 8.55 6.07 1.42
N GLY A 155 8.59 6.30 2.72
CA GLY A 155 8.37 5.25 3.72
C GLY A 155 6.91 5.29 4.18
N ILE A 156 6.19 4.19 4.03
CA ILE A 156 4.74 4.13 4.20
C ILE A 156 4.37 2.95 5.10
N SER A 157 3.49 3.21 6.07
CA SER A 157 2.80 2.19 6.84
C SER A 157 1.34 2.14 6.42
N ALA A 158 0.74 0.97 6.30
CA ALA A 158 -0.69 0.82 6.10
C ALA A 158 -1.30 -0.28 6.97
N ARG A 159 -2.54 -0.07 7.40
CA ARG A 159 -3.31 -0.97 8.28
C ARG A 159 -4.73 -1.14 7.76
N GLY A 160 -5.29 -2.32 7.99
CA GLY A 160 -6.69 -2.59 7.65
C GLY A 160 -7.10 -3.97 8.13
N SER A 161 -8.34 -4.34 7.86
CA SER A 161 -8.80 -5.72 8.02
C SER A 161 -9.81 -6.09 6.94
N LEU A 162 -9.99 -7.38 6.73
CA LEU A 162 -11.00 -7.92 5.83
C LEU A 162 -11.62 -9.20 6.41
N GLN A 163 -12.82 -9.54 5.95
CA GLN A 163 -13.43 -10.84 6.21
C GLN A 163 -13.07 -11.79 5.07
N ARG A 164 -12.26 -12.83 5.32
CA ARG A 164 -11.81 -13.73 4.24
C ARG A 164 -12.96 -14.54 3.63
N SER A 165 -14.04 -14.76 4.39
CA SER A 165 -15.27 -15.38 3.89
C SER A 165 -15.94 -14.59 2.76
N GLN A 166 -15.70 -13.27 2.67
CA GLN A 166 -16.21 -12.43 1.58
C GLN A 166 -15.69 -12.87 0.21
N TRP A 167 -14.48 -13.44 0.14
CA TRP A 167 -13.89 -14.03 -1.07
C TRP A 167 -14.09 -15.56 -1.14
N GLY A 168 -15.00 -16.13 -0.35
CA GLY A 168 -15.29 -17.57 -0.34
C GLY A 168 -14.30 -18.42 0.46
N MET A 169 -13.34 -17.81 1.17
CA MET A 169 -12.35 -18.53 1.99
C MET A 169 -12.94 -18.94 3.34
N VAL A 170 -13.80 -19.96 3.36
CA VAL A 170 -14.65 -20.29 4.52
C VAL A 170 -14.11 -21.40 5.44
N TYR A 171 -12.99 -22.05 5.10
CA TYR A 171 -12.45 -23.16 5.92
C TYR A 171 -12.24 -22.73 7.37
N GLY A 172 -12.85 -23.42 8.33
CA GLY A 172 -12.67 -23.16 9.76
C GLY A 172 -13.44 -21.96 10.33
N VAL A 173 -14.19 -21.22 9.51
CA VAL A 173 -14.96 -20.05 9.95
C VAL A 173 -16.18 -20.49 10.78
N ASP A 174 -17.06 -21.30 10.21
CA ASP A 174 -18.36 -21.66 10.82
C ASP A 174 -18.23 -22.45 12.14
N ASN A 175 -17.13 -23.17 12.32
CA ASN A 175 -16.84 -23.94 13.52
C ASN A 175 -15.90 -23.22 14.50
N GLY A 176 -15.50 -21.98 14.20
CA GLY A 176 -14.65 -21.15 15.04
C GLY A 176 -13.22 -21.67 15.21
N LEU A 177 -12.73 -22.50 14.28
CA LEU A 177 -11.36 -23.00 14.34
C LEU A 177 -10.34 -21.97 13.82
N VAL A 178 -10.73 -21.18 12.81
CA VAL A 178 -9.89 -20.16 12.19
C VAL A 178 -10.73 -18.91 11.97
N GLY A 179 -10.28 -17.77 12.48
CA GLY A 179 -10.98 -16.49 12.41
C GLY A 179 -11.39 -16.10 10.99
N ASP A 180 -12.49 -15.37 10.86
CA ASP A 180 -12.93 -14.79 9.60
C ASP A 180 -12.25 -13.44 9.31
N GLU A 181 -12.04 -12.64 10.35
CA GLU A 181 -11.28 -11.40 10.23
C GLU A 181 -9.80 -11.70 10.04
N VAL A 182 -9.21 -11.06 9.04
CA VAL A 182 -7.77 -11.02 8.78
C VAL A 182 -7.32 -9.58 8.99
N THR A 183 -6.50 -9.35 10.01
CA THR A 183 -5.85 -8.04 10.21
C THR A 183 -4.63 -7.93 9.31
N LEU A 184 -4.42 -6.78 8.68
CA LEU A 184 -3.31 -6.48 7.79
C LEU A 184 -2.36 -5.47 8.43
N ILE A 185 -1.06 -5.75 8.30
CA ILE A 185 0.04 -4.89 8.72
C ILE A 185 0.99 -4.76 7.53
N ILE A 186 1.06 -3.58 6.95
CA ILE A 186 1.85 -3.32 5.74
C ILE A 186 2.88 -2.26 6.07
N GLU A 187 4.13 -2.55 5.73
CA GLU A 187 5.25 -1.63 5.87
C GLU A 187 6.04 -1.68 4.56
N THR A 188 6.23 -0.53 3.91
CA THR A 188 6.84 -0.48 2.58
C THR A 188 7.65 0.79 2.36
N GLU A 189 8.74 0.66 1.60
CA GLU A 189 9.41 1.78 0.95
C GLU A 189 9.06 1.78 -0.55
N ALA A 190 8.77 2.96 -1.10
CA ALA A 190 8.48 3.14 -2.52
C ALA A 190 9.45 4.16 -3.12
N MET A 191 10.22 3.75 -4.11
CA MET A 191 11.23 4.57 -4.77
C MET A 191 10.61 5.30 -5.97
N ARG A 192 10.87 6.60 -6.11
CA ARG A 192 10.47 7.35 -7.29
C ARG A 192 11.12 6.75 -8.54
N ALA A 193 10.33 6.38 -9.54
CA ALA A 193 10.74 5.87 -10.86
C ALA A 193 11.91 6.70 -11.42
N ALA A 194 12.88 6.04 -12.05
CA ALA A 194 13.87 6.77 -12.84
C ALA A 194 13.19 7.29 -14.10
N ASP A 195 13.51 8.53 -14.49
CA ASP A 195 13.09 9.11 -15.78
C ASP A 195 13.70 8.37 -16.98
#